data_AF-A0A5C5UWL5-F1
#
_entry.id   AF-A0A5C5UWL5-F1
#
_cell.length_a   1.000
_cell.length_b   1.000
_cell.length_c   1.000
_cell.angle_alpha   90.00
_cell.angle_beta   90.00
_cell.angle_gamma   90.00
#
_symmetry.space_group_name_H-M   'P 1'
#
loop_
_entity.id
_entity.type
_entity.pdbx_description
1 polymer ?
#
loop_
_entity_poly.entity_id
_entity_poly.type
_entity_poly.pdbx_seq_one_letter_code
_entity_poly.pdbx_strand_id
1 'polypeptide(L)'
;MGHTAPIRCPNCSAIQEVELKDVATYRSADGVTFAFSCDCGFSKQFENAPLETIVPLLADRSESQSIADFLGISRESYEAYVWPPDVRATIDKQRRRLPESATKRSLRGAALELPKQHDDRWWLVYNVTPPIAFDPQADQYGFVGEDGTVKRIGDIAAIVTVLEGAAP
;
A
#
# COMPACT_ATOMS: atom_id res chain seq x y z
N MET A 1 -19.49 3.99 -13.67
CA MET A 1 -18.09 3.90 -13.20
C MET A 1 -17.30 4.85 -14.08
N GLY A 2 -16.58 5.83 -13.53
CA GLY A 2 -15.71 6.70 -14.32
C GLY A 2 -14.56 5.89 -14.91
N HIS A 3 -14.15 6.19 -16.13
CA HIS A 3 -12.97 5.58 -16.72
C HIS A 3 -11.75 6.40 -16.26
N THR A 4 -10.78 5.81 -15.56
CA THR A 4 -9.51 6.48 -15.27
C THR A 4 -8.48 6.16 -16.33
N ALA A 5 -7.55 7.08 -16.57
CA ALA A 5 -6.41 6.84 -17.44
C ALA A 5 -5.12 7.43 -16.84
N PRO A 6 -3.98 6.74 -16.99
CA PRO A 6 -2.70 7.26 -16.57
C PRO A 6 -2.20 8.29 -17.59
N ILE A 7 -2.07 9.55 -17.15
CA ILE A 7 -1.56 10.66 -17.97
C ILE A 7 -0.16 11.06 -17.53
N ARG A 8 0.77 11.08 -18.48
CA ARG A 8 2.13 11.56 -18.31
C ARG A 8 2.19 13.07 -18.50
N CYS A 9 2.73 13.77 -17.50
CA CYS A 9 3.00 15.20 -17.59
C CYS A 9 4.05 15.48 -18.68
N PRO A 10 3.78 16.36 -19.65
CA PRO A 10 4.76 16.71 -20.68
C PRO A 10 5.97 17.48 -20.14
N ASN A 11 5.86 18.11 -18.97
CA ASN A 11 6.94 18.91 -18.38
C ASN A 11 7.91 18.06 -17.55
N CYS A 12 7.41 17.26 -16.61
CA CYS A 12 8.25 16.53 -15.65
C CYS A 12 8.17 15.00 -15.77
N SER A 13 7.42 14.48 -16.75
CA SER A 13 7.20 13.05 -16.97
C SER A 13 6.54 12.27 -15.82
N ALA A 14 6.07 12.95 -14.76
CA ALA A 14 5.27 12.32 -13.71
C ALA A 14 3.97 11.76 -14.29
N ILE A 15 3.52 10.61 -13.79
CA ILE A 15 2.29 9.93 -14.23
C ILE A 15 1.24 10.13 -13.15
N GLN A 16 0.02 10.54 -13.52
CA GLN A 16 -1.10 10.64 -12.60
C GLN A 16 -2.34 9.97 -13.18
N GLU A 17 -3.15 9.36 -12.32
CA GLU A 17 -4.46 8.84 -12.69
C GLU A 17 -5.47 9.99 -12.77
N VAL A 18 -6.04 10.22 -13.95
CA VAL A 18 -7.12 11.20 -14.13
C VAL A 18 -8.43 10.50 -14.44
N GLU A 19 -9.52 11.05 -13.89
CA GLU A 19 -10.87 10.64 -14.25
C GLU A 19 -11.26 11.25 -15.60
N LEU A 20 -11.59 10.39 -16.56
CA LEU A 20 -12.09 10.78 -17.87
C LEU A 20 -13.61 10.96 -17.81
N LYS A 21 -14.07 12.12 -18.27
CA LYS A 21 -15.48 12.43 -18.46
C LYS A 21 -15.85 12.30 -19.94
N ASP A 22 -17.08 11.85 -20.19
CA ASP A 22 -17.65 11.72 -21.53
C ASP A 22 -16.82 10.84 -22.49
N VAL A 23 -16.43 9.65 -22.02
CA VAL A 23 -15.73 8.67 -22.87
C VAL A 23 -16.75 7.99 -23.77
N ALA A 24 -16.88 8.51 -24.99
CA ALA A 24 -17.69 7.86 -26.01
C ALA A 24 -16.93 6.63 -26.54
N THR A 25 -17.46 5.43 -26.29
CA THR A 25 -16.86 4.14 -26.65
C THR A 25 -16.48 4.07 -28.13
N TYR A 26 -15.18 4.17 -28.45
CA TYR A 26 -14.43 3.80 -29.67
C TYR A 26 -15.02 4.08 -31.08
N ARG A 27 -16.26 4.59 -31.21
CA ARG A 27 -17.03 4.64 -32.46
C ARG A 27 -17.90 5.89 -32.62
N SER A 28 -18.10 6.71 -31.60
CA SER A 28 -18.75 8.01 -31.74
C SER A 28 -17.71 9.13 -31.61
N ALA A 29 -17.83 10.13 -32.46
CA ALA A 29 -16.87 11.21 -32.70
C ALA A 29 -16.75 12.23 -31.55
N ASP A 30 -17.12 11.85 -30.33
CA ASP A 30 -17.09 12.74 -29.18
C ASP A 30 -15.76 12.51 -28.45
N GLY A 31 -14.94 13.57 -28.40
CA GLY A 31 -13.61 13.55 -27.79
C GLY A 31 -13.67 13.33 -26.28
N VAL A 32 -12.49 13.20 -25.66
CA VAL A 32 -12.37 12.97 -24.21
C VAL A 32 -12.26 14.29 -23.48
N THR A 33 -12.98 14.44 -22.37
CA THR A 33 -12.90 15.61 -21.50
C THR A 33 -12.24 15.24 -20.18
N PHE A 34 -11.17 15.94 -19.80
CA PHE A 34 -10.53 15.80 -18.48
C PHE A 34 -9.74 17.05 -18.11
N ALA A 35 -9.52 17.24 -16.81
CA ALA A 35 -8.58 18.23 -16.29
C ALA A 35 -7.36 17.51 -15.74
N PHE A 36 -6.17 18.01 -16.06
CA PHE A 36 -4.90 17.50 -15.56
C PHE A 36 -4.15 18.60 -14.84
N SER A 37 -3.67 18.32 -13.63
CA SER A 37 -2.88 19.26 -12.82
C SER A 37 -1.74 18.52 -12.15
N CYS A 38 -0.52 18.81 -12.57
CA CYS A 38 0.70 18.20 -12.09
C CYS A 38 1.41 19.10 -11.06
N ASP A 39 2.06 18.48 -10.08
CA ASP A 39 2.79 19.17 -9.01
C ASP A 39 3.98 20.01 -9.48
N CYS A 40 4.47 19.77 -10.71
CA CYS A 40 5.45 20.65 -11.35
C CYS A 40 4.88 21.99 -11.82
N GLY A 41 3.59 22.24 -11.59
CA GLY A 41 2.87 23.45 -11.99
C GLY A 41 2.23 23.40 -13.38
N PHE A 42 2.38 22.29 -14.11
CA PHE A 42 1.66 22.12 -15.39
C PHE A 42 0.19 21.80 -15.12
N SER A 43 -0.71 22.65 -15.62
CA SER A 43 -2.15 22.42 -15.56
C SER A 43 -2.78 22.66 -16.93
N LYS A 44 -3.66 21.76 -17.36
CA LYS A 44 -4.38 21.89 -18.62
C LYS A 44 -5.73 21.21 -18.53
N GLN A 45 -6.75 21.89 -19.07
CA GLN A 45 -8.07 21.35 -19.28
C GLN A 45 -8.21 20.94 -20.75
N PHE A 46 -8.70 19.72 -20.96
CA PHE A 46 -9.01 19.15 -22.27
C PHE A 46 -10.53 19.02 -22.34
N GLU A 47 -11.14 19.71 -23.29
CA GLU A 47 -12.60 19.67 -23.52
C GLU A 47 -12.85 19.07 -24.90
N ASN A 48 -13.60 17.97 -24.94
CA ASN A 48 -13.90 17.20 -26.15
C ASN A 48 -12.68 16.98 -27.04
N ALA A 49 -11.52 16.70 -26.42
CA ALA A 49 -10.26 16.59 -27.14
C ALA A 49 -10.22 15.29 -27.96
N PRO A 50 -9.81 15.32 -29.24
CA PRO A 50 -9.75 14.12 -30.04
C PRO A 50 -8.67 13.19 -29.49
N LEU A 51 -8.92 11.87 -29.59
CA LEU A 51 -8.04 10.84 -29.03
C LEU A 51 -6.59 10.98 -29.51
N GLU A 52 -6.37 11.37 -30.76
CA GLU A 52 -5.02 11.62 -31.32
C GLU A 52 -4.23 12.70 -30.55
N THR A 53 -4.90 13.64 -29.89
CA THR A 53 -4.27 14.65 -29.02
C THR A 53 -3.93 14.08 -27.64
N ILE A 54 -4.69 13.07 -27.18
CA ILE A 54 -4.56 12.48 -25.85
C ILE A 54 -3.59 11.30 -25.83
N VAL A 55 -3.56 10.50 -26.90
CA VAL A 55 -2.69 9.31 -27.03
C VAL A 55 -1.22 9.59 -26.69
N PRO A 56 -0.59 10.70 -27.12
CA PRO A 56 0.80 11.01 -26.77
C PRO A 56 1.02 11.29 -25.28
N LEU A 57 -0.04 11.62 -24.54
CA LEU A 57 0.00 11.90 -23.11
C LEU A 57 -0.32 10.67 -22.26
N LEU A 58 -0.87 9.60 -22.85
CA LEU A 58 -1.16 8.37 -22.13
C LEU A 58 0.14 7.65 -21.78
N ALA A 59 0.27 7.22 -20.53
CA ALA A 59 1.34 6.33 -20.12
C ALA A 59 0.95 4.87 -20.33
N ASP A 60 1.90 4.04 -20.75
CA ASP A 60 1.68 2.60 -20.94
C ASP A 60 1.37 1.84 -19.63
N ARG A 61 1.72 2.45 -18.49
CA ARG A 61 1.58 1.89 -17.15
C ARG A 61 1.09 2.98 -16.19
N SER A 62 0.27 2.59 -15.22
CA SER A 62 -0.09 3.45 -14.10
C SER A 62 1.12 3.72 -13.20
N GLU A 63 1.03 4.76 -12.38
CA GLU A 63 2.01 5.03 -11.33
C GLU A 63 2.12 3.84 -10.38
N SER A 64 0.98 3.27 -9.97
CA SER A 64 0.87 2.08 -9.13
C SER A 64 1.58 0.87 -9.74
N GLN A 65 1.43 0.63 -11.05
CA GLN A 65 2.14 -0.43 -11.75
C GLN A 65 3.65 -0.17 -11.78
N SER A 66 4.07 1.07 -12.03
CA SER A 66 5.50 1.44 -12.07
C SER A 66 6.18 1.24 -10.71
N ILE A 67 5.47 1.56 -9.63
CA ILE A 67 5.95 1.35 -8.25
C ILE A 67 5.95 -0.15 -7.91
N ALA A 68 4.90 -0.89 -8.27
CA ALA A 68 4.85 -2.34 -8.07
C ALA A 68 6.00 -3.06 -8.80
N ASP A 69 6.28 -2.69 -10.04
CA ASP A 69 7.39 -3.22 -10.84
C ASP A 69 8.75 -2.91 -10.19
N PHE A 70 8.95 -1.68 -9.68
CA PHE A 70 10.16 -1.31 -8.95
C PHE A 70 10.35 -2.13 -7.66
N LEU A 71 9.25 -2.41 -6.96
CA LEU A 71 9.23 -3.20 -5.72
C LEU A 71 9.26 -4.72 -5.97
N GLY A 72 9.15 -5.18 -7.23
CA GLY A 72 9.12 -6.59 -7.58
C GLY A 72 7.83 -7.33 -7.15
N ILE A 73 6.72 -6.61 -6.97
CA ILE A 73 5.42 -7.16 -6.57
C ILE A 73 4.37 -6.95 -7.67
N SER A 74 3.24 -7.65 -7.59
CA SER A 74 2.15 -7.42 -8.55
C SER A 74 1.43 -6.09 -8.28
N ARG A 75 0.83 -5.51 -9.32
CA ARG A 75 0.02 -4.29 -9.19
C ARG A 75 -1.15 -4.49 -8.24
N GLU A 76 -1.83 -5.63 -8.30
CA GLU A 76 -2.93 -5.95 -7.39
C GLU A 76 -2.43 -6.02 -5.94
N SER A 77 -1.20 -6.51 -5.73
CA SER A 77 -0.57 -6.56 -4.41
C SER A 77 -0.25 -5.15 -3.89
N TYR A 78 0.11 -4.22 -4.77
CA TYR A 78 0.33 -2.82 -4.45
C TYR A 78 -0.98 -2.04 -4.27
N GLU A 79 -2.00 -2.27 -5.09
CA GLU A 79 -3.32 -1.62 -4.98
C GLU A 79 -4.11 -2.11 -3.76
N ALA A 80 -3.95 -3.38 -3.37
CA ALA A 80 -4.47 -3.92 -2.11
C ALA A 80 -3.64 -3.47 -0.89
N TYR A 81 -2.50 -2.82 -1.11
CA TYR A 81 -1.67 -2.31 -0.03
C TYR A 81 -2.27 -1.01 0.52
N VAL A 82 -3.05 -1.15 1.59
CA VAL A 82 -3.46 0.01 2.38
C VAL A 82 -2.22 0.46 3.17
N TRP A 83 -1.77 1.69 2.94
CA TRP A 83 -0.55 2.24 3.54
C TRP A 83 -0.90 3.20 4.69
N PRO A 84 -0.87 2.80 5.98
CA PRO A 84 -0.58 3.75 7.04
C PRO A 84 0.95 3.93 7.03
N PRO A 85 1.47 5.17 6.94
CA PRO A 85 2.86 5.38 6.58
C PRO A 85 3.93 4.80 7.50
N ASP A 86 3.56 4.33 8.69
CA ASP A 86 4.55 4.05 9.71
C ASP A 86 4.48 2.65 10.33
N VAL A 87 3.58 1.73 9.94
CA VAL A 87 3.48 0.42 10.62
C VAL A 87 4.80 -0.36 10.53
N ARG A 88 5.33 -0.58 9.32
CA ARG A 88 6.58 -1.32 9.11
C ARG A 88 7.78 -0.66 9.79
N ALA A 89 7.91 0.66 9.62
CA ALA A 89 9.00 1.42 10.22
C ALA A 89 8.93 1.39 11.75
N THR A 90 7.72 1.49 12.30
CA THR A 90 7.44 1.45 13.74
C THR A 90 7.78 0.10 14.32
N ILE A 91 7.25 -1.00 13.77
CA ILE A 91 7.55 -2.34 14.31
C ILE A 91 9.03 -2.69 14.22
N ASP A 92 9.73 -2.27 13.16
CA ASP A 92 11.16 -2.53 13.05
C ASP A 92 11.96 -1.70 14.07
N LYS A 93 11.60 -0.43 14.26
CA LYS A 93 12.18 0.43 15.30
C LYS A 93 11.95 -0.14 16.70
N GLN A 94 10.75 -0.63 16.99
CA GLN A 94 10.42 -1.23 18.28
C GLN A 94 11.17 -2.54 18.50
N ARG A 95 11.20 -3.44 17.51
CA ARG A 95 11.96 -4.68 17.56
C ARG A 95 13.46 -4.44 17.79
N ARG A 96 14.04 -3.40 17.17
CA ARG A 96 15.46 -3.06 17.37
C ARG A 96 15.81 -2.66 18.80
N ARG A 97 14.84 -2.13 19.56
CA ARG A 97 15.00 -1.76 20.98
C ARG A 97 15.03 -2.97 21.92
N LEU A 98 14.56 -4.13 21.47
CA LEU A 98 14.62 -5.35 22.27
C LEU A 98 16.07 -5.80 22.50
N PRO A 99 16.39 -6.35 23.69
CA PRO A 99 17.65 -7.06 23.92
C PRO A 99 17.85 -8.19 22.91
N GLU A 100 19.10 -8.52 22.59
CA GLU A 100 19.37 -9.61 21.66
C GLU A 100 18.98 -10.96 22.26
N SER A 101 18.03 -11.66 21.62
CA SER A 101 17.54 -12.97 22.03
C SER A 101 17.25 -13.87 20.83
N ALA A 102 17.05 -15.18 21.06
CA ALA A 102 16.60 -16.10 20.01
C ALA A 102 15.25 -15.66 19.42
N THR A 103 14.33 -15.21 20.27
CA THR A 103 13.00 -14.71 19.89
C THR A 103 13.08 -13.47 19.03
N LYS A 104 13.93 -12.49 19.39
CA LYS A 104 14.14 -11.29 18.55
C LYS A 104 14.67 -11.64 17.16
N ARG A 105 15.58 -12.63 17.06
CA ARG A 105 16.09 -13.13 15.78
C ARG A 105 15.00 -13.86 14.99
N SER A 106 14.17 -14.67 15.65
CA SER A 106 13.01 -15.32 15.05
C SER A 106 12.01 -14.31 14.48
N LEU A 107 11.62 -13.29 15.28
CA LEU A 107 10.75 -12.20 14.85
C LEU A 107 11.33 -11.41 13.67
N ARG A 108 12.66 -11.29 13.57
CA ARG A 108 13.30 -10.68 12.39
C ARG A 108 13.03 -11.47 11.12
N GLY A 109 13.20 -12.80 11.19
CA GLY A 109 13.01 -13.68 10.04
C GLY A 109 11.54 -13.90 9.68
N ALA A 110 10.65 -13.78 10.66
CA ALA A 110 9.21 -13.91 10.47
C ALA A 110 8.49 -12.59 10.15
N ALA A 111 9.19 -11.45 10.14
CA ALA A 111 8.60 -10.16 9.80
C ALA A 111 8.07 -10.19 8.36
N LEU A 112 6.83 -9.77 8.17
CA LEU A 112 6.28 -9.59 6.83
C LEU A 112 7.01 -8.44 6.14
N GLU A 113 7.39 -8.64 4.87
CA GLU A 113 7.97 -7.59 4.04
C GLU A 113 7.02 -6.39 3.91
N LEU A 114 5.73 -6.70 3.88
CA LEU A 114 4.61 -5.78 3.75
C LEU A 114 3.55 -6.17 4.79
N PRO A 115 3.34 -5.35 5.85
CA PRO A 115 2.26 -5.58 6.79
C PRO A 115 0.92 -5.66 6.06
N LYS A 116 0.06 -6.60 6.47
CA LYS A 116 -1.24 -6.83 5.84
C LYS A 116 -2.36 -6.40 6.76
N GLN A 117 -3.30 -5.57 6.28
CA GLN A 117 -4.48 -5.23 7.07
C GLN A 117 -5.28 -6.50 7.41
N HIS A 118 -5.55 -6.70 8.70
CA HIS A 118 -6.35 -7.82 9.22
C HIS A 118 -7.82 -7.41 9.36
N ASP A 119 -8.05 -6.24 9.94
CA ASP A 119 -9.36 -5.60 10.09
C ASP A 119 -9.19 -4.06 10.10
N ASP A 120 -10.23 -3.30 10.47
CA ASP A 120 -10.21 -1.83 10.51
C ASP A 120 -9.14 -1.24 11.46
N ARG A 121 -8.55 -2.05 12.33
CA ARG A 121 -7.67 -1.64 13.42
C ARG A 121 -6.30 -2.31 13.38
N TRP A 122 -6.24 -3.58 13.02
CA TRP A 122 -5.07 -4.43 13.19
C TRP A 122 -4.36 -4.75 11.88
N TRP A 123 -3.04 -4.82 11.97
CA TRP A 123 -2.13 -5.12 10.86
C TRP A 123 -1.31 -6.35 11.18
N LEU A 124 -1.40 -7.40 10.39
CA LEU A 124 -0.48 -8.54 10.47
C LEU A 124 0.94 -8.05 10.18
N VAL A 125 1.87 -8.35 11.09
CA VAL A 125 3.24 -7.84 11.04
C VAL A 125 4.30 -8.94 11.15
N TYR A 126 3.99 -10.06 11.79
CA TYR A 126 4.87 -11.24 11.85
C TYR A 126 4.09 -12.51 11.49
N ASN A 127 4.66 -13.29 10.58
CA ASN A 127 4.17 -14.62 10.19
C ASN A 127 4.78 -15.71 11.08
N VAL A 128 4.35 -15.72 12.33
CA VAL A 128 4.63 -16.79 13.31
C VAL A 128 3.33 -17.51 13.64
N THR A 129 3.39 -18.62 14.40
CA THR A 129 2.20 -19.35 14.82
C THR A 129 2.05 -19.23 16.34
N PRO A 130 0.99 -18.58 16.86
CA PRO A 130 -0.06 -17.84 16.12
C PRO A 130 0.44 -16.50 15.54
N PRO A 131 -0.15 -15.98 14.43
CA PRO A 131 0.29 -14.74 13.80
C PRO A 131 0.21 -13.55 14.74
N ILE A 132 1.10 -12.57 14.55
CA ILE A 132 1.10 -11.35 15.37
C ILE A 132 0.60 -10.18 14.54
N ALA A 133 -0.35 -9.45 15.12
CA ALA A 133 -0.87 -8.20 14.60
C ALA A 133 -0.42 -6.99 15.45
N PHE A 134 -0.41 -5.81 14.83
CA PHE A 134 -0.09 -4.53 15.43
C PHE A 134 -1.20 -3.52 15.16
N ASP A 135 -1.57 -2.76 16.19
CA ASP A 135 -2.50 -1.64 16.15
C ASP A 135 -1.70 -0.33 16.19
N PRO A 136 -1.56 0.38 15.07
CA PRO A 136 -0.80 1.63 15.02
C PRO A 136 -1.45 2.78 15.79
N GLN A 137 -2.76 2.72 16.07
CA GLN A 137 -3.45 3.78 16.81
C GLN A 137 -3.22 3.64 18.32
N ALA A 138 -3.22 2.40 18.83
CA ALA A 138 -2.99 2.12 20.25
C ALA A 138 -1.53 1.82 20.61
N ASP A 139 -0.66 1.68 19.61
CA ASP A 139 0.73 1.24 19.75
C ASP A 139 0.85 -0.11 20.49
N GLN A 140 0.04 -1.09 20.05
CA GLN A 140 -0.12 -2.37 20.73
C GLN A 140 -0.05 -3.56 19.78
N TYR A 141 0.35 -4.71 20.32
CA TYR A 141 0.42 -5.99 19.65
C TYR A 141 -0.60 -6.97 20.21
N GLY A 142 -0.97 -7.93 19.38
CA GLY A 142 -1.80 -9.06 19.76
C GLY A 142 -1.54 -10.29 18.91
N PHE A 143 -1.95 -11.45 19.41
CA PHE A 143 -1.95 -12.69 18.64
C PHE A 143 -3.29 -12.87 17.95
N VAL A 144 -3.26 -13.32 16.71
CA VAL A 144 -4.46 -13.65 15.93
C VAL A 144 -4.84 -15.10 16.23
N GLY A 145 -6.03 -15.29 16.79
CA GLY A 145 -6.62 -16.60 17.06
C GLY A 145 -7.11 -17.29 15.80
N GLU A 146 -7.43 -18.59 15.92
CA GLU A 146 -7.99 -19.38 14.82
C GLU A 146 -9.36 -18.87 14.35
N ASP A 147 -10.11 -18.20 15.24
CA ASP A 147 -11.38 -17.54 14.95
C ASP A 147 -11.23 -16.16 14.28
N GLY A 148 -9.99 -15.74 14.01
CA GLY A 148 -9.66 -14.45 13.43
C GLY A 148 -9.69 -13.29 14.43
N THR A 149 -9.97 -13.53 15.71
CA THR A 149 -9.95 -12.46 16.72
C THR A 149 -8.53 -12.14 17.17
N VAL A 150 -8.25 -10.87 17.45
CA VAL A 150 -6.93 -10.45 17.96
C VAL A 150 -6.97 -10.39 19.49
N LYS A 151 -6.26 -11.32 20.13
CA LYS A 151 -5.99 -11.27 21.57
C LYS A 151 -4.88 -10.27 21.83
N ARG A 152 -5.27 -9.07 22.28
CA ARG A 152 -4.34 -8.02 22.71
C ARG A 152 -3.43 -8.50 23.82
N ILE A 153 -2.14 -8.22 23.68
CA ILE A 153 -1.09 -8.58 24.65
C ILE A 153 -0.47 -7.34 25.29
N GLY A 154 -0.09 -6.33 24.50
CA GLY A 154 0.62 -5.17 25.01
C GLY A 154 1.66 -4.67 24.01
N ASP A 155 2.87 -4.35 24.49
CA ASP A 155 3.97 -3.95 23.62
C ASP A 155 4.72 -5.16 23.03
N ILE A 156 5.76 -4.89 22.22
CA ILE A 156 6.57 -5.94 21.62
C ILE A 156 7.36 -6.74 22.67
N ALA A 157 7.68 -6.17 23.84
CA ALA A 157 8.38 -6.89 24.90
C ALA A 157 7.45 -7.93 25.56
N ALA A 158 6.18 -7.59 25.76
CA ALA A 158 5.16 -8.51 26.26
C ALA A 158 4.94 -9.69 25.28
N ILE A 159 4.95 -9.43 23.96
CA ILE A 159 4.93 -10.49 22.94
C ILE A 159 6.13 -11.43 23.11
N VAL A 160 7.34 -10.88 23.25
CA VAL A 160 8.56 -11.68 23.46
C VAL A 160 8.44 -12.52 24.73
N THR A 161 7.96 -11.96 25.83
CA THR A 161 7.75 -12.70 27.09
C THR A 161 6.79 -13.87 26.90
N VAL A 162 5.69 -13.69 26.15
CA VAL A 162 4.74 -14.78 25.87
C VAL A 162 5.38 -15.87 25.01
N LEU A 163 6.13 -15.49 23.97
CA LEU A 163 6.81 -16.45 23.09
C LEU A 163 7.91 -17.23 23.82
N GLU A 164 8.64 -16.57 24.74
CA GLU A 164 9.69 -17.20 25.54
C GLU A 164 9.11 -18.06 26.67
N GLY A 165 8.01 -17.64 27.30
CA GLY A 165 7.30 -18.42 28.31
C GLY A 165 6.51 -19.62 27.75
N ALA A 166 6.30 -19.66 26.43
CA ALA A 166 5.69 -20.78 25.71
C ALA A 166 6.72 -21.81 25.18
N ALA A 167 8.03 -21.57 25.38
CA ALA A 167 9.06 -22.54 25.03
C ALA A 167 9.09 -23.66 26.10
N PRO A 168 9.08 -24.95 25.71
CA PRO A 168 9.09 -26.09 26.63
C PRO A 168 10.38 -26.19 27.47
#